data_AF-A0A6J4X398-F1
#
_entry.id   AF-A0A6J4X398-F1
#
_cell.length_a   1.000
_cell.length_b   1.000
_cell.length_c   1.000
_cell.angle_alpha   90.00
_cell.angle_beta   90.00
_cell.angle_gamma   90.00
#
_symmetry.space_group_name_H-M   'P 1'
#
loop_
_entity.id
_entity.type
_entity.pdbx_description
1 polymer ?
#
loop_
_entity_poly.entity_id
_entity_poly.type
_entity_poly.pdbx_seq_one_letter_code
_entity_poly.pdbx_strand_id
1 'polypeptide(L)'
;MVWIILFIVAIGLSLIIWRSAKGPVHTLRTLEIPIKDLLRRGYNDGSLVINVHHSKYFLQLRKYIYKPGNYGIKLCFPNAKWSEQVFVKLTDFCKNTGIEYSIGKEIAEEPLEFLHVDFGKDVTKAHNTIKNIILKVFEFDDSIKLFVRLENAAVDDELIDS
;
A
#
# COMPACT_ATOMS: atom_id res chain seq x y z
N MET A 1 9.98 -22.92 -38.20
CA MET A 1 10.84 -21.94 -37.49
C MET A 1 10.07 -20.72 -36.98
N VAL A 2 9.27 -20.04 -37.81
CA VAL A 2 8.50 -18.83 -37.40
C VAL A 2 7.61 -19.05 -36.16
N TRP A 3 6.92 -20.19 -36.09
CA TRP A 3 6.05 -20.54 -34.97
C TRP A 3 6.78 -20.72 -33.62
N ILE A 4 8.04 -21.18 -33.64
CA ILE A 4 8.85 -21.35 -32.43
C ILE A 4 9.26 -19.98 -31.87
N ILE A 5 9.59 -19.03 -32.75
CA ILE A 5 9.95 -17.66 -32.37
C ILE A 5 8.75 -16.94 -31.75
N LEU A 6 7.56 -17.05 -32.35
CA LEU A 6 6.32 -16.46 -31.80
C LEU A 6 5.97 -17.04 -30.42
N PHE A 7 6.18 -18.35 -30.21
CA PHE A 7 5.93 -18.99 -28.93
C PHE A 7 6.89 -18.52 -27.83
N ILE A 8 8.18 -18.34 -28.14
CA ILE A 8 9.18 -17.79 -27.21
C ILE A 8 8.85 -16.35 -26.85
N VAL A 9 8.42 -15.53 -27.81
CA VAL A 9 8.01 -14.14 -27.57
C VAL A 9 6.77 -14.07 -26.69
N ALA A 10 5.77 -14.93 -26.92
CA ALA A 10 4.56 -14.99 -26.10
C ALA A 10 4.86 -15.45 -24.65
N ILE A 11 5.75 -16.43 -24.47
CA ILE A 11 6.23 -16.84 -23.14
C ILE A 11 7.03 -15.71 -22.47
N GLY A 12 7.88 -15.02 -23.22
CA GLY A 12 8.63 -13.85 -22.71
C GLY A 12 7.69 -12.73 -22.24
N LEU A 13 6.70 -12.38 -23.06
CA LEU A 13 5.71 -11.34 -22.75
C LEU A 13 4.83 -11.73 -21.55
N SER A 14 4.36 -12.98 -21.50
CA SER A 14 3.56 -13.47 -20.36
C SER A 14 4.37 -13.50 -19.07
N LEU A 15 5.66 -13.89 -19.10
CA LEU A 15 6.54 -13.81 -17.93
C LEU A 15 6.80 -12.37 -17.47
N ILE A 16 6.90 -11.42 -18.40
CA ILE A 16 7.04 -9.99 -18.09
C ILE A 16 5.76 -9.46 -17.43
N ILE A 17 4.58 -9.79 -17.98
CA ILE A 17 3.28 -9.41 -17.41
C ILE A 17 3.09 -10.03 -16.02
N TRP A 18 3.48 -11.29 -15.83
CA TRP A 18 3.38 -11.99 -14.55
C TRP A 18 4.35 -11.46 -13.49
N ARG A 19 5.54 -10.98 -13.90
CA ARG A 19 6.45 -10.23 -13.02
C ARG A 19 5.93 -8.83 -12.70
N SER A 20 5.29 -8.16 -13.67
CA SER A 20 4.69 -6.85 -13.50
C SER A 20 3.49 -6.87 -12.53
N ALA A 21 2.79 -8.01 -12.42
CA ALA A 21 1.64 -8.18 -11.53
C ALA A 21 1.95 -7.92 -10.04
N LYS A 22 3.22 -8.08 -9.62
CA LYS A 22 3.64 -7.85 -8.22
C LYS A 22 4.02 -6.39 -7.94
N GLY A 23 4.31 -5.58 -8.96
CA GLY A 23 4.83 -4.21 -8.80
C GLY A 23 6.35 -4.18 -8.54
N PRO A 24 7.00 -2.99 -8.65
CA PRO A 24 8.43 -2.82 -8.39
C PRO A 24 8.85 -3.27 -6.99
N VAL A 25 10.11 -3.73 -6.89
CA VAL A 25 10.71 -4.16 -5.62
C VAL A 25 11.28 -2.95 -4.88
N HIS A 26 10.89 -2.82 -3.61
CA HIS A 26 11.39 -1.82 -2.68
C HIS A 26 11.93 -2.49 -1.40
N THR A 27 12.69 -1.72 -0.64
CA THR A 27 13.11 -2.05 0.73
C THR A 27 12.37 -1.15 1.71
N LEU A 28 12.48 -1.42 3.01
CA LEU A 28 11.94 -0.51 4.01
C LEU A 28 12.54 0.90 3.94
N ARG A 29 13.74 1.07 3.38
CA ARG A 29 14.39 2.39 3.22
C ARG A 29 13.86 3.16 2.01
N THR A 30 13.52 2.45 0.94
CA THR A 30 13.08 3.07 -0.32
C THR A 30 11.56 3.16 -0.46
N LEU A 31 10.82 2.80 0.60
CA LEU A 31 9.36 2.83 0.63
C LEU A 31 8.78 4.26 0.68
N GLU A 32 9.55 5.25 1.12
CA GLU A 32 9.11 6.64 1.13
C GLU A 32 8.78 7.17 -0.27
N ILE A 33 9.55 6.73 -1.29
CA ILE A 33 9.38 7.13 -2.69
C ILE A 33 7.97 6.81 -3.21
N PRO A 34 7.51 5.55 -3.20
CA PRO A 34 6.17 5.23 -3.69
C PRO A 34 5.04 5.83 -2.84
N ILE A 35 5.27 6.11 -1.54
CA ILE A 35 4.30 6.84 -0.70
C ILE A 35 4.17 8.29 -1.18
N LYS A 36 5.30 8.93 -1.50
CA LYS A 36 5.32 10.27 -2.11
C LYS A 36 4.63 10.27 -3.47
N ASP A 37 4.86 9.23 -4.28
CA ASP A 37 4.20 9.09 -5.58
C ASP A 37 2.69 8.94 -5.44
N LEU A 38 2.20 8.16 -4.46
CA LEU A 38 0.76 8.11 -4.15
C LEU A 38 0.22 9.51 -3.82
N LEU A 39 0.89 10.24 -2.92
CA LEU A 39 0.42 11.57 -2.51
C LEU A 39 0.40 12.56 -3.69
N ARG A 40 1.38 12.51 -4.59
CA ARG A 40 1.48 13.44 -5.73
C ARG A 40 0.59 13.06 -6.91
N ARG A 41 0.53 11.77 -7.24
CA ARG A 41 0.00 11.28 -8.52
C ARG A 41 -1.27 10.46 -8.38
N GLY A 42 -1.60 9.96 -7.19
CA GLY A 42 -2.84 9.21 -6.98
C GLY A 42 -4.08 10.06 -7.27
N TYR A 43 -5.10 9.49 -7.90
CA TYR A 43 -6.41 10.12 -7.95
C TYR A 43 -7.10 10.00 -6.58
N ASN A 44 -8.29 10.58 -6.43
CA ASN A 44 -9.13 10.30 -5.25
C ASN A 44 -9.41 8.79 -5.17
N ASP A 45 -9.27 8.22 -3.97
CA ASP A 45 -9.30 6.78 -3.72
C ASP A 45 -8.20 5.96 -4.42
N GLY A 46 -7.20 6.63 -5.00
CA GLY A 46 -5.96 6.00 -5.46
C GLY A 46 -5.28 5.26 -4.33
N SER A 47 -4.63 4.13 -4.64
CA SER A 47 -4.09 3.25 -3.60
C SER A 47 -2.67 2.80 -3.86
N LEU A 48 -1.92 2.62 -2.78
CA LEU A 48 -0.60 2.02 -2.77
C LEU A 48 -0.67 0.72 -1.98
N VAL A 49 -0.52 -0.40 -2.67
CA VAL A 49 -0.52 -1.73 -2.08
C VAL A 49 0.92 -2.18 -1.88
N ILE A 50 1.27 -2.51 -0.65
CA ILE A 50 2.62 -2.91 -0.23
C ILE A 50 2.56 -4.37 0.21
N ASN A 51 2.95 -5.27 -0.69
CA ASN A 51 2.99 -6.70 -0.41
C ASN A 51 4.34 -7.08 0.19
N VAL A 52 4.33 -7.84 1.29
CA VAL A 52 5.55 -8.34 1.91
C VAL A 52 5.97 -9.65 1.25
N HIS A 53 7.23 -9.78 0.84
CA HIS A 53 7.72 -10.97 0.15
C HIS A 53 7.53 -12.24 0.98
N HIS A 54 7.11 -13.33 0.33
CA HIS A 54 6.86 -14.64 0.95
C HIS A 54 5.86 -14.60 2.13
N SER A 55 4.98 -13.60 2.17
CA SER A 55 3.93 -13.48 3.17
C SER A 55 2.55 -13.33 2.52
N LYS A 56 1.51 -13.65 3.30
CA LYS A 56 0.12 -13.30 2.99
C LYS A 56 -0.23 -11.86 3.41
N TYR A 57 0.67 -11.17 4.11
CA TYR A 57 0.42 -9.83 4.62
C TYR A 57 0.70 -8.76 3.57
N PHE A 58 -0.17 -7.78 3.53
CA PHE A 58 0.00 -6.55 2.78
C PHE A 58 -0.51 -5.37 3.60
N LEU A 59 -0.03 -4.18 3.27
CA LEU A 59 -0.53 -2.91 3.77
C LEU A 59 -1.04 -2.09 2.59
N GLN A 60 -2.11 -1.32 2.81
CA GLN A 60 -2.68 -0.46 1.79
C GLN A 60 -2.76 0.97 2.30
N LEU A 61 -2.14 1.89 1.59
CA LEU A 61 -2.40 3.31 1.74
C LEU A 61 -3.42 3.75 0.69
N ARG A 62 -4.35 4.62 1.05
CA ARG A 62 -5.27 5.27 0.11
C ARG A 62 -5.10 6.78 0.16
N LYS A 63 -5.15 7.42 -0.99
CA LYS A 63 -5.27 8.87 -1.10
C LYS A 63 -6.73 9.28 -0.98
N TYR A 64 -6.97 10.36 -0.25
CA TYR A 64 -8.25 11.06 -0.27
C TYR A 64 -8.04 12.48 -0.75
N ILE A 65 -8.99 13.00 -1.51
CA ILE A 65 -9.04 14.39 -1.97
C ILE A 65 -10.46 14.90 -1.69
N TYR A 66 -10.61 15.73 -0.65
CA TYR A 66 -11.91 16.33 -0.35
C TYR A 66 -12.15 17.63 -1.12
N LYS A 67 -11.08 18.44 -1.26
CA LYS A 67 -11.04 19.69 -2.03
C LYS A 67 -9.58 20.13 -2.20
N PRO A 68 -9.29 21.11 -3.08
CA PRO A 68 -7.94 21.68 -3.19
C PRO A 68 -7.39 22.08 -1.81
N GLY A 69 -6.11 21.79 -1.56
CA GLY A 69 -5.48 21.96 -0.25
C GLY A 69 -5.87 20.94 0.83
N ASN A 70 -7.03 20.28 0.76
CA ASN A 70 -7.52 19.28 1.73
C ASN A 70 -7.50 17.87 1.13
N TYR A 71 -6.31 17.28 1.13
CA TYR A 71 -6.03 15.93 0.67
C TYR A 71 -4.91 15.34 1.50
N GLY A 72 -4.81 14.01 1.46
CA GLY A 72 -3.79 13.29 2.18
C GLY A 72 -3.80 11.81 1.88
N ILE A 73 -3.05 11.07 2.67
CA ILE A 73 -2.97 9.62 2.62
C ILE A 73 -3.34 9.03 3.97
N LYS A 74 -4.04 7.91 3.93
CA LYS A 74 -4.41 7.13 5.11
C LYS A 74 -4.05 5.67 4.94
N LEU A 75 -3.64 5.01 6.01
CA LEU A 75 -3.59 3.54 6.07
C LEU A 75 -5.03 3.01 6.14
N CYS A 76 -5.30 1.94 5.40
CA CYS A 76 -6.53 1.16 5.51
C CYS A 76 -6.15 -0.31 5.68
N PHE A 77 -6.33 -0.86 6.89
CA PHE A 77 -6.04 -2.27 7.15
C PHE A 77 -7.34 -3.04 7.48
N PRO A 78 -7.68 -4.10 6.74
CA PRO A 78 -8.94 -4.81 6.91
C PRO A 78 -8.93 -5.75 8.13
N ASN A 79 -10.07 -5.87 8.80
CA ASN A 79 -10.39 -6.92 9.76
C ASN A 79 -11.04 -8.13 9.04
N ALA A 80 -10.26 -8.85 8.24
CA ALA A 80 -10.71 -10.03 7.51
C ALA A 80 -10.24 -11.31 8.21
N LYS A 81 -10.85 -12.46 7.87
CA LYS A 81 -10.47 -13.78 8.41
C LYS A 81 -8.96 -14.07 8.33
N TRP A 82 -8.28 -13.59 7.28
CA TRP A 82 -6.84 -13.83 7.10
C TRP A 82 -5.95 -12.90 7.94
N SER A 83 -6.48 -11.76 8.38
CA SER A 83 -5.77 -10.66 9.06
C SER A 83 -6.23 -10.40 10.50
N GLU A 84 -7.28 -11.06 11.00
CA GLU A 84 -7.89 -10.82 12.32
C GLU A 84 -6.87 -10.70 13.47
N GLN A 85 -5.95 -11.68 13.60
CA GLN A 85 -4.91 -11.64 14.64
C GLN A 85 -3.95 -10.45 14.46
N VAL A 86 -3.63 -10.10 13.21
CA VAL A 86 -2.76 -8.97 12.88
C VAL A 86 -3.47 -7.65 13.11
N PHE A 87 -4.79 -7.60 12.89
CA PHE A 87 -5.62 -6.44 13.16
C PHE A 87 -5.61 -6.07 14.65
N VAL A 88 -5.72 -7.07 15.53
CA VAL A 88 -5.59 -6.89 16.98
C VAL A 88 -4.19 -6.37 17.34
N LYS A 89 -3.13 -7.04 16.86
CA LYS A 89 -1.74 -6.59 17.10
C LYS A 89 -1.49 -5.17 16.61
N LEU A 90 -2.03 -4.80 15.44
CA LEU A 90 -1.90 -3.47 14.87
C LEU A 90 -2.63 -2.41 15.71
N THR A 91 -3.82 -2.75 16.20
CA THR A 91 -4.59 -1.89 17.11
C THR A 91 -3.82 -1.62 18.40
N ASP A 92 -3.25 -2.67 19.00
CA ASP A 92 -2.46 -2.54 20.22
C ASP A 92 -1.14 -1.79 19.98
N PHE A 93 -0.52 -2.01 18.81
CA PHE A 93 0.62 -1.20 18.37
C PHE A 93 0.28 0.28 18.30
N CYS A 94 -0.85 0.66 17.67
CA CYS A 94 -1.28 2.06 17.60
C CYS A 94 -1.53 2.66 18.99
N LYS A 95 -2.24 1.95 19.88
CA LYS A 95 -2.46 2.38 21.28
C LYS A 95 -1.15 2.59 22.02
N ASN A 96 -0.24 1.63 21.98
CA ASN A 96 1.02 1.66 22.73
C ASN A 96 1.99 2.74 22.23
N THR A 97 1.89 3.11 20.97
CA THR A 97 2.72 4.15 20.34
C THR A 97 2.08 5.54 20.32
N GLY A 98 0.83 5.66 20.80
CA GLY A 98 0.07 6.91 20.75
C GLY A 98 -0.29 7.36 19.32
N ILE A 99 -0.33 6.44 18.37
CA ILE A 99 -0.80 6.73 17.01
C ILE A 99 -2.32 6.80 17.03
N GLU A 100 -2.88 7.96 16.66
CA GLU A 100 -4.31 8.13 16.47
C GLU A 100 -4.82 7.23 15.34
N TYR A 101 -5.89 6.48 15.61
CA TYR A 101 -6.53 5.61 14.64
C TYR A 101 -8.04 5.63 14.84
N SER A 102 -8.77 5.28 13.78
CA SER A 102 -10.21 5.03 13.84
C SER A 102 -10.54 3.66 13.29
N ILE A 103 -11.65 3.08 13.73
CA ILE A 103 -12.19 1.83 13.18
C ILE A 103 -13.55 2.16 12.57
N GLY A 104 -13.73 1.80 11.30
CA GLY A 104 -14.97 2.06 10.56
C GLY A 104 -15.36 0.88 9.69
N LYS A 105 -16.65 0.77 9.37
CA LYS A 105 -17.16 -0.19 8.38
C LYS A 105 -17.17 0.47 7.00
N GLU A 106 -16.59 -0.17 6.00
CA GLU A 106 -16.80 0.24 4.61
C GLU A 106 -18.05 -0.46 4.06
N ILE A 107 -18.88 0.28 3.31
CA ILE A 107 -20.13 -0.24 2.75
C ILE A 107 -19.76 -1.17 1.58
N ALA A 108 -19.75 -2.47 1.85
CA ALA A 108 -19.66 -3.54 0.86
C ALA A 108 -20.77 -4.57 1.14
N GLU A 109 -21.00 -5.49 0.20
CA GLU A 109 -22.00 -6.58 0.33
C GLU A 109 -21.77 -7.43 1.60
N GLU A 110 -20.52 -7.51 2.06
CA GLU A 110 -20.14 -7.95 3.41
C GLU A 110 -19.39 -6.81 4.11
N PRO A 111 -20.00 -6.07 5.06
CA PRO A 111 -19.37 -4.90 5.66
C PRO A 111 -18.17 -5.32 6.50
N LEU A 112 -16.98 -5.02 5.97
CA LEU A 112 -15.71 -5.29 6.60
C LEU A 112 -15.28 -4.08 7.44
N GLU A 113 -14.79 -4.33 8.65
CA GLU A 113 -14.19 -3.29 9.47
C GLU A 113 -12.76 -3.01 9.01
N PHE A 114 -12.37 -1.73 9.05
CA PHE A 114 -11.04 -1.28 8.70
C PHE A 114 -10.48 -0.42 9.83
N LEU A 115 -9.19 -0.63 10.12
CA LEU A 115 -8.40 0.28 10.91
C LEU A 115 -7.83 1.35 9.97
N HIS A 116 -8.08 2.60 10.32
CA HIS A 116 -7.60 3.76 9.59
C HIS A 116 -6.62 4.56 10.44
N VAL A 117 -5.50 4.94 9.83
CA VAL A 117 -4.56 5.94 10.38
C VAL A 117 -4.39 7.03 9.33
N ASP A 118 -4.78 8.25 9.68
CA ASP A 118 -4.63 9.40 8.80
C ASP A 118 -3.25 10.05 8.99
N PHE A 119 -2.51 10.20 7.89
CA PHE A 119 -1.21 10.86 7.89
C PHE A 119 -1.28 12.25 7.26
N GLY A 120 -2.42 12.66 6.72
CA GLY A 120 -2.53 13.88 5.93
C GLY A 120 -1.50 13.88 4.80
N LYS A 121 -0.71 14.95 4.72
CA LYS A 121 0.39 15.09 3.73
C LYS A 121 1.76 14.64 4.28
N ASP A 122 1.82 14.09 5.48
CA ASP A 122 3.07 13.69 6.14
C ASP A 122 3.55 12.31 5.65
N VAL A 123 4.26 12.34 4.53
CA VAL A 123 4.86 11.16 3.89
C VAL A 123 5.86 10.47 4.81
N THR A 124 6.65 11.23 5.58
CA THR A 124 7.69 10.67 6.45
C THR A 124 7.06 9.95 7.66
N LYS A 125 6.00 10.50 8.25
CA LYS A 125 5.22 9.82 9.30
C LYS A 125 4.56 8.55 8.76
N ALA A 126 3.96 8.60 7.56
CA ALA A 126 3.40 7.42 6.92
C ALA A 126 4.46 6.33 6.72
N HIS A 127 5.61 6.69 6.14
CA HIS A 127 6.73 5.79 5.92
C HIS A 127 7.23 5.14 7.20
N ASN A 128 7.52 5.93 8.24
CA ASN A 128 7.99 5.43 9.53
C ASN A 128 6.97 4.51 10.20
N THR A 129 5.69 4.83 10.08
CA THR A 129 4.60 4.01 10.63
C THR A 129 4.54 2.66 9.91
N ILE A 130 4.51 2.65 8.58
CA ILE A 130 4.49 1.42 7.79
C ILE A 130 5.73 0.56 8.05
N LYS A 131 6.91 1.19 8.13
CA LYS A 131 8.15 0.51 8.49
C LYS A 131 8.03 -0.19 9.85
N ASN A 132 7.55 0.53 10.86
CA ASN A 132 7.39 -0.03 12.20
C ASN A 132 6.35 -1.15 12.26
N ILE A 133 5.26 -1.06 11.49
CA ILE A 133 4.28 -2.15 11.38
C ILE A 133 4.93 -3.41 10.82
N ILE A 134 5.70 -3.29 9.73
CA ILE A 134 6.36 -4.44 9.11
C ILE A 134 7.38 -5.08 10.08
N LEU A 135 8.14 -4.25 10.81
CA LEU A 135 9.17 -4.75 11.73
C LEU A 135 8.58 -5.33 13.04
N LYS A 136 7.57 -4.68 13.62
CA LYS A 136 7.11 -4.96 14.98
C LYS A 136 5.79 -5.73 15.04
N VAL A 137 4.90 -5.52 14.08
CA VAL A 137 3.58 -6.18 14.04
C VAL A 137 3.62 -7.42 13.17
N PHE A 138 4.26 -7.31 12.00
CA PHE A 138 4.46 -8.45 11.11
C PHE A 138 5.74 -9.25 11.44
N GLU A 139 6.59 -8.73 12.34
CA GLU A 139 7.78 -9.42 12.88
C GLU A 139 8.82 -9.79 11.80
N PHE A 140 8.96 -8.97 10.76
CA PHE A 140 10.02 -9.12 9.74
C PHE A 140 11.27 -8.29 10.06
N ASP A 141 12.39 -8.63 9.42
CA ASP A 141 13.64 -7.89 9.52
C ASP A 141 13.75 -6.72 8.50
N ASP A 142 14.78 -5.87 8.65
CA ASP A 142 15.00 -4.69 7.78
C ASP A 142 15.42 -5.05 6.33
N SER A 143 15.77 -6.32 6.08
CA SER A 143 16.18 -6.81 4.76
C SER A 143 15.00 -7.32 3.91
N ILE A 144 13.79 -7.35 4.48
CA ILE A 144 12.60 -7.84 3.79
C ILE A 144 12.33 -7.07 2.51
N LYS A 145 12.03 -7.81 1.44
CA LYS A 145 11.64 -7.25 0.15
C LYS A 145 10.16 -6.91 0.16
N LEU A 146 9.83 -5.75 -0.40
CA LEU A 146 8.47 -5.28 -0.56
C LEU A 146 8.15 -5.17 -2.05
N PHE A 147 6.96 -5.60 -2.42
CA PHE A 147 6.44 -5.46 -3.78
C PHE A 147 5.34 -4.41 -3.73
N VAL A 148 5.61 -3.26 -4.32
CA VAL A 148 4.79 -2.07 -4.16
C VAL A 148 4.08 -1.78 -5.47
N ARG A 149 2.77 -1.58 -5.43
CA ARG A 149 1.95 -1.28 -6.60
C ARG A 149 1.13 -0.03 -6.34
N LEU A 150 1.26 0.95 -7.24
CA LEU A 150 0.42 2.14 -7.27
C LEU A 150 -0.74 1.87 -8.23
N GLU A 151 -1.96 2.08 -7.74
CA GLU A 151 -3.21 1.87 -8.47
C GLU A 151 -4.00 3.17 -8.53
N ASN A 152 -4.69 3.40 -9.65
CA ASN A 152 -5.50 4.60 -9.89
C ASN A 152 -4.69 5.89 -9.65
N ALA A 153 -3.65 6.09 -10.46
CA ALA A 153 -2.76 7.24 -10.40
C ALA A 153 -2.38 7.71 -11.80
N ALA A 154 -2.09 9.01 -11.92
CA ALA A 154 -1.58 9.63 -13.13
C ALA A 154 -0.13 9.19 -13.42
N VAL A 155 0.27 9.33 -14.69
CA VAL A 155 1.65 9.12 -15.14
C VAL A 155 2.54 10.24 -14.60
N ASP A 156 2.08 11.48 -14.72
CA ASP A 156 2.73 12.69 -14.25
C ASP A 156 2.11 13.19 -12.94
N ASP A 157 2.73 14.19 -12.31
CA ASP A 157 2.16 14.84 -11.14
C ASP A 157 0.80 15.47 -11.44
N GLU A 158 -0.21 15.12 -10.65
CA GLU A 158 -1.44 15.91 -10.61
C GLU A 158 -1.24 17.07 -9.64
N LEU A 159 -1.17 18.28 -10.18
CA LEU A 159 -1.26 19.51 -9.39
C LEU A 159 -2.69 19.63 -8.84
N ILE A 160 -2.94 19.04 -7.66
CA ILE A 160 -4.23 19.11 -6.96
C ILE A 160 -4.53 20.52 -6.43
N ASP A 161 -3.59 21.45 -6.57
CA ASP A 161 -3.67 22.83 -6.08
C ASP A 161 -3.75 23.86 -7.23
N SER A 162 -4.42 23.52 -8.34
CA SER A 162 -4.79 24.49 -9.40
C SER A 162 -6.09 25.23 -9.05
#